data_AF-A0A3G8WSH1-F1
#
_entry.id   AF-A0A3G8WSH1-F1
#
_cell.length_a   1.000
_cell.length_b   1.000
_cell.length_c   1.000
_cell.angle_alpha   90.00
_cell.angle_beta   90.00
_cell.angle_gamma   90.00
#
_symmetry.space_group_name_H-M   'P 1'
#
loop_
_entity.id
_entity.type
_entity.pdbx_description
1 polymer ?
#
loop_
_entity_poly.entity_id
_entity_poly.type
_entity_poly.pdbx_seq_one_letter_code
_entity_poly.pdbx_strand_id
1 'polypeptide(L)'
;MKEIYIDFTEIGDYEDFYAQLKSKLDLPEYFGDNLDALYDSITGHVELPLHLEFVNMSVDQLETFEDLLTTLEDADDELDEFTFAYYLEQYEDEE
;
A
#
# COMPACT_ATOMS: atom_id res chain seq x y z
N MET A 1 -4.24 16.71 3.03
CA MET A 1 -3.82 15.35 3.35
C MET A 1 -4.83 14.41 2.73
N LYS A 2 -4.39 13.60 1.77
CA LYS A 2 -5.20 12.59 1.09
C LYS A 2 -5.05 11.28 1.88
N GLU A 3 -6.14 10.54 2.06
CA GLU A 3 -6.14 9.24 2.75
C GLU A 3 -6.60 8.17 1.76
N ILE A 4 -5.77 7.14 1.58
CA ILE A 4 -6.04 6.01 0.69
C ILE A 4 -6.04 4.73 1.51
N TYR A 5 -7.14 3.99 1.41
CA TYR A 5 -7.31 2.70 2.05
C TYR A 5 -7.25 1.60 0.99
N ILE A 6 -6.41 0.58 1.19
CA ILE A 6 -6.34 -0.61 0.34
C ILE A 6 -6.92 -1.78 1.13
N ASP A 7 -7.97 -2.40 0.59
CA ASP A 7 -8.63 -3.53 1.23
C ASP A 7 -8.02 -4.83 0.71
N PHE A 8 -7.35 -5.56 1.61
CA PHE A 8 -6.66 -6.80 1.30
C PHE A 8 -7.58 -8.04 1.32
N THR A 9 -8.87 -7.88 1.58
CA THR A 9 -9.86 -8.98 1.53
C THR A 9 -9.87 -9.70 0.16
N GLU A 10 -9.70 -8.95 -0.92
CA GLU A 10 -9.75 -9.46 -2.30
C GLU A 10 -8.37 -9.44 -3.00
N ILE A 11 -7.27 -9.22 -2.27
CA ILE A 11 -5.91 -9.15 -2.84
C ILE A 11 -5.22 -10.50 -2.66
N GLY A 12 -5.06 -11.26 -3.75
CA GLY A 12 -4.32 -12.52 -3.72
C GLY A 12 -2.83 -12.37 -4.06
N ASP A 13 -2.50 -11.37 -4.88
CA ASP A 13 -1.15 -11.15 -5.39
C ASP A 13 -0.85 -9.66 -5.68
N TYR A 14 0.36 -9.40 -6.19
CA TYR A 14 0.79 -8.06 -6.56
C TYR A 14 0.00 -7.45 -7.71
N GLU A 15 -0.52 -8.26 -8.64
CA GLU A 15 -1.31 -7.77 -9.78
C GLU A 15 -2.63 -7.17 -9.26
N ASP A 16 -3.29 -7.86 -8.33
CA ASP A 16 -4.50 -7.37 -7.65
C ASP A 16 -4.22 -6.08 -6.86
N PHE A 17 -3.10 -6.04 -6.15
CA PHE A 17 -2.68 -4.86 -5.38
C PHE A 17 -2.48 -3.63 -6.29
N TYR A 18 -1.68 -3.75 -7.35
CA TYR A 18 -1.41 -2.63 -8.24
C TYR A 18 -2.66 -2.17 -8.99
N ALA A 19 -3.56 -3.09 -9.33
CA ALA A 19 -4.86 -2.75 -9.91
C ALA A 19 -5.70 -1.89 -8.95
N GLN A 20 -5.79 -2.28 -7.67
CA GLN A 20 -6.48 -1.47 -6.66
C GLN A 20 -5.79 -0.12 -6.44
N LEU A 21 -4.45 -0.11 -6.35
CA LEU A 21 -3.68 1.11 -6.13
C LEU A 21 -3.91 2.14 -7.24
N LYS A 22 -3.78 1.74 -8.51
CA LYS A 22 -4.03 2.60 -9.68
C LYS A 22 -5.45 3.15 -9.74
N SER A 23 -6.43 2.45 -9.16
CA SER A 23 -7.81 2.93 -9.12
C SER A 23 -8.04 4.06 -8.11
N LYS A 24 -7.18 4.15 -7.08
CA LYS A 24 -7.30 5.09 -5.95
C LYS A 24 -6.27 6.23 -6.02
N LEU A 25 -5.11 5.96 -6.59
CA LEU A 25 -4.00 6.89 -6.73
C LEU A 25 -3.79 7.23 -8.21
N ASP A 26 -3.70 8.53 -8.52
CA ASP A 26 -3.30 8.99 -9.85
C ASP A 26 -1.80 8.70 -10.04
N LEU A 27 -1.53 7.56 -10.66
CA LEU A 27 -0.19 7.10 -11.02
C LEU A 27 0.14 7.45 -12.47
N PRO A 28 1.42 7.61 -12.81
CA PRO A 28 1.82 7.95 -14.18
C PRO A 28 1.46 6.84 -15.17
N GLU A 29 1.19 7.20 -16.44
CA GLU A 29 0.88 6.22 -17.50
C GLU A 29 2.00 5.18 -17.72
N TYR A 30 3.23 5.49 -17.30
CA TYR A 30 4.40 4.62 -17.38
C TYR A 30 4.68 3.82 -16.09
N PHE A 31 3.73 3.77 -15.14
CA PHE A 31 3.89 3.01 -13.91
C PHE A 31 4.15 1.52 -14.19
N GLY A 32 5.25 1.00 -13.65
CA GLY A 32 5.82 -0.29 -14.05
C GLY A 32 5.33 -1.53 -13.30
N ASP A 33 4.31 -1.41 -12.44
CA ASP A 33 3.75 -2.53 -11.65
C ASP A 33 4.81 -3.30 -10.85
N ASN A 34 5.71 -2.57 -10.21
CA ASN A 34 6.76 -3.10 -9.35
C ASN A 34 7.09 -2.14 -8.20
N LEU A 35 7.84 -2.63 -7.22
CA LEU A 35 8.17 -1.90 -6.00
C LEU A 35 9.03 -0.67 -6.25
N ASP A 36 10.00 -0.74 -7.17
CA ASP A 36 10.81 0.42 -7.54
C ASP A 36 9.94 1.56 -8.10
N ALA A 37 9.01 1.21 -9.00
CA ALA A 37 8.06 2.17 -9.58
C ALA A 37 7.09 2.74 -8.53
N LEU A 38 6.69 1.92 -7.55
CA LEU A 38 5.87 2.36 -6.42
C LEU A 38 6.60 3.42 -5.59
N TYR A 39 7.83 3.11 -5.17
CA TYR A 39 8.66 4.01 -4.38
C TYR A 39 8.91 5.33 -5.12
N ASP A 40 9.36 5.26 -6.38
CA ASP A 40 9.60 6.44 -7.24
C ASP A 40 8.33 7.30 -7.40
N SER A 41 7.16 6.67 -7.48
CA SER A 41 5.90 7.39 -7.61
C SER A 41 5.54 8.11 -6.30
N ILE A 42 5.69 7.44 -5.15
CA ILE A 42 5.38 8.02 -3.84
C ILE A 42 6.32 9.20 -3.54
N THR A 43 7.60 9.08 -3.88
CA THR A 43 8.62 10.09 -3.54
C THR A 43 8.70 11.25 -4.53
N GLY A 44 8.26 11.04 -5.79
CA GLY A 44 8.48 12.01 -6.86
C GLY A 44 7.26 12.40 -7.68
N HIS A 45 6.12 11.71 -7.57
CA HIS A 45 4.98 11.93 -8.47
C HIS A 45 3.65 12.22 -7.79
N VAL A 46 3.33 11.50 -6.72
CA VAL A 46 2.00 11.58 -6.10
C VAL A 46 1.80 12.91 -5.36
N GLU A 47 0.55 13.34 -5.23
CA GLU A 47 0.23 14.54 -4.45
C GLU A 47 0.36 14.28 -2.94
N LEU A 48 1.24 15.06 -2.29
CA LEU A 48 1.48 15.06 -0.85
C LEU A 48 0.74 16.23 -0.16
N PRO A 49 0.40 16.13 1.14
CA PRO A 49 0.65 14.99 2.03
C PRO A 49 -0.34 13.83 1.83
N LEU A 50 0.15 12.60 1.97
CA LEU A 50 -0.57 11.35 1.70
C LEU A 50 -0.46 10.37 2.88
N HIS A 51 -1.58 9.77 3.24
CA HIS A 51 -1.64 8.63 4.13
C HIS A 51 -2.12 7.40 3.36
N LEU A 52 -1.36 6.31 3.42
CA LEU A 52 -1.71 5.03 2.82
C LEU A 52 -1.93 4.01 3.95
N GLU A 53 -3.10 3.38 3.96
CA GLU A 53 -3.48 2.42 4.97
C GLU A 53 -3.93 1.11 4.33
N PHE A 54 -3.39 -0.02 4.80
CA PHE A 54 -3.85 -1.35 4.43
C PHE A 54 -4.79 -1.90 5.49
N VAL A 55 -5.95 -2.40 5.07
CA VAL A 55 -6.97 -2.96 5.96
C VAL A 55 -7.29 -4.40 5.57
N ASN A 56 -7.75 -5.19 6.55
CA ASN A 56 -8.13 -6.59 6.38
C ASN A 56 -7.00 -7.47 5.83
N MET A 57 -5.75 -7.19 6.24
CA MET A 57 -4.64 -8.08 5.87
C MET A 57 -4.71 -9.38 6.67
N SER A 58 -4.53 -10.51 6.01
CA SER A 58 -4.34 -11.79 6.68
C SER A 58 -2.89 -11.99 7.09
N VAL A 59 -2.64 -12.91 8.02
CA VAL A 59 -1.27 -13.24 8.47
C VAL A 59 -0.45 -13.82 7.31
N ASP A 60 -1.04 -14.65 6.45
CA ASP A 60 -0.34 -15.22 5.29
C ASP A 60 0.05 -14.16 4.25
N GLN A 61 -0.75 -13.08 4.13
CA GLN A 61 -0.43 -11.96 3.27
C GLN A 61 0.77 -11.15 3.78
N LEU A 62 1.04 -11.12 5.08
CA LEU A 62 2.24 -10.43 5.60
C LEU A 62 3.53 -11.01 5.00
N GLU A 63 3.64 -12.34 4.91
CA GLU A 63 4.81 -12.98 4.30
C GLU A 63 4.83 -12.75 2.78
N THR A 64 3.67 -12.81 2.13
CA THR A 64 3.57 -12.62 0.68
C THR A 64 3.95 -11.19 0.24
N PHE A 65 3.61 -10.20 1.06
CA PHE A 65 3.80 -8.78 0.79
C PHE A 65 4.90 -8.15 1.65
N GLU A 66 5.80 -8.93 2.24
CA GLU A 66 6.89 -8.43 3.10
C GLU A 66 7.70 -7.32 2.42
N ASP A 67 8.12 -7.54 1.17
CA ASP A 67 8.90 -6.57 0.40
C ASP A 67 8.10 -5.29 0.11
N LEU A 68 6.78 -5.40 -0.10
CA LEU A 68 5.88 -4.26 -0.30
C LEU A 68 5.75 -3.42 0.97
N LEU A 69 5.51 -4.08 2.11
CA LEU A 69 5.41 -3.40 3.41
C LEU A 69 6.70 -2.66 3.72
N THR A 70 7.84 -3.33 3.56
CA THR A 70 9.17 -2.73 3.77
C THR A 70 9.39 -1.52 2.86
N THR A 71 9.02 -1.61 1.57
CA THR A 71 9.17 -0.49 0.63
C THR A 71 8.35 0.74 1.04
N LEU A 72 7.15 0.53 1.60
CA LEU A 72 6.29 1.62 2.05
C LEU A 72 6.74 2.20 3.39
N GLU A 73 7.24 1.37 4.30
CA GLU A 73 7.87 1.83 5.54
C GLU A 73 9.11 2.68 5.25
N ASP A 74 9.98 2.24 4.33
CA ASP A 74 11.15 3.01 3.91
C ASP A 74 10.75 4.39 3.33
N ALA A 75 9.65 4.45 2.57
CA ALA A 75 9.14 5.72 2.03
C ALA A 75 8.56 6.64 3.12
N ASP A 76 7.92 6.08 4.15
CA ASP A 76 7.40 6.83 5.33
C ASP A 76 8.56 7.44 6.14
N ASP A 77 9.63 6.67 6.37
CA ASP A 77 10.83 7.16 7.03
C ASP A 77 11.58 8.23 6.21
N GLU A 78 11.55 8.16 4.86
CA GLU A 78 12.22 9.15 4.00
C GLU A 78 11.42 10.46 3.86
N LEU A 79 10.09 10.41 3.89
CA LEU A 79 9.21 11.53 3.54
C LEU A 79 8.27 11.92 4.67
N ASP A 80 8.55 13.04 5.33
CA ASP A 80 7.71 13.61 6.40
C ASP A 80 6.23 13.86 6.00
N GLU A 81 5.94 13.97 4.70
CA GLU A 81 4.59 14.23 4.17
C GLU A 81 3.86 12.95 3.71
N PHE A 82 4.53 11.80 3.74
CA PHE A 82 3.93 10.49 3.52
C PHE A 82 3.82 9.75 4.85
N THR A 83 2.78 8.94 5.03
CA THR A 83 2.60 8.09 6.22
C THR A 83 1.99 6.77 5.80
N PHE A 84 2.45 5.68 6.40
CA PHE A 84 2.00 4.33 6.10
C PHE A 84 1.57 3.58 7.37
N ALA A 85 0.47 2.82 7.25
CA ALA A 85 0.01 1.91 8.30
C ALA A 85 -0.66 0.68 7.68
N TYR A 86 -0.65 -0.42 8.42
CA TYR A 86 -1.40 -1.62 8.04
C TYR A 86 -2.03 -2.30 9.24
N TYR A 87 -3.20 -2.92 9.02
CA TYR A 87 -3.99 -3.58 10.03
C TYR A 87 -4.40 -4.96 9.57
N LEU A 88 -4.27 -5.93 10.48
CA LEU A 88 -4.73 -7.29 10.25
C LEU A 88 -6.25 -7.39 10.36
N GLU A 89 -6.83 -8.34 9.64
CA GLU A 89 -8.21 -8.75 9.87
C GLU A 89 -8.40 -9.15 11.34
N GLN A 90 -9.48 -8.68 11.96
CA GLN A 90 -9.84 -9.07 13.31
C GLN A 90 -10.72 -10.31 13.22
N TYR A 91 -10.22 -11.44 13.72
CA TYR A 91 -11.08 -12.58 14.02
C TYR A 91 -11.89 -12.22 15.27
N GLU A 92 -13.20 -12.00 15.12
CA GLU A 92 -14.09 -12.08 16.27
C GLU A 92 -14.02 -13.54 16.77
N ASP A 93 -13.39 -13.76 17.93
CA ASP A 93 -13.57 -15.01 18.66
C ASP A 93 -15.07 -15.17 18.91
N GLU A 94 -15.75 -16.00 18.10
CA GLU A 94 -17.12 -16.42 18.37
C GLU A 94 -17.12 -17.21 19.69
N GLU A 95 -17.43 -16.54 20.81
CA GLU A 95 -17.71 -17.15 22.13
C GLU A 95 -18.93 -18.10 22.10
#